data_AF-D3SQ37-F1
#
_entry.id   AF-D3SQ37-F1
#
_cell.length_a   1.000
_cell.length_b   1.000
_cell.length_c   1.000
_cell.angle_alpha   90.00
_cell.angle_beta   90.00
_cell.angle_gamma   90.00
#
_symmetry.space_group_name_H-M   'P 1'
#
loop_
_entity.id
_entity.type
_entity.pdbx_description
1 polymer ?
#
loop_
_entity_poly.entity_id
_entity_poly.type
_entity_poly.pdbx_seq_one_letter_code
_entity_poly.pdbx_strand_id
1 'polypeptide(L)'
;MYSPISLFPEDLSQIVTLLSFISVLYLSWLFGARREVIGWIGYIFLFQVIGRALMERDYGTVTQNLPPFLLALLFTQLLEPPYQRRIRELEDLLRRNEENIKKLKRESLDAQTKLEILLREKEEIEKKLEGLELSQKEIESLRNQYREVLRNLETAKRELVSYRERMERLVEANRGLLELLEEVQNSRPSLNKQEELSRLRNERRKLLKEVQQMQALLEELDRENRNLREEVAQLKEKLEELSKEKQLLELHLEKERSSTSSRREVILEYLSDIYENIEWESRALDELMDLPRTKRREFFKELHILNLTQPTDQLKPMRGVKDIFKLKPKGGRIYFTYGKNRRWLVVGILNSEDNKDKERYLREVLVKYSS
;
A
#
# COMPACT_ATOMS: atom_id res chain seq x y z
N MET A 1 -65.29 32.32 52.62
CA MET A 1 -65.88 33.02 51.46
C MET A 1 -65.87 32.05 50.29
N TYR A 2 -67.02 31.46 49.98
CA TYR A 2 -67.19 30.60 48.81
C TYR A 2 -67.22 31.49 47.56
N SER A 3 -66.40 31.18 46.55
CA SER A 3 -66.57 31.77 45.23
C SER A 3 -67.99 31.45 44.75
N PRO A 4 -68.85 32.42 44.41
CA PRO A 4 -70.22 32.16 43.94
C PRO A 4 -70.26 31.59 42.52
N ILE A 5 -69.09 31.30 41.92
CA ILE A 5 -68.95 30.76 40.58
C ILE A 5 -68.22 29.42 40.69
N SER A 6 -68.96 28.34 40.52
CA SER A 6 -68.45 26.98 40.32
C SER A 6 -67.78 26.91 38.95
N LEU A 7 -66.46 26.71 38.93
CA LEU A 7 -65.65 26.67 37.69
C LEU A 7 -65.58 25.27 37.06
N PHE A 8 -66.19 24.27 37.71
CA PHE A 8 -66.24 22.89 37.26
C PHE A 8 -67.64 22.33 37.47
N PRO A 9 -68.09 21.41 36.61
CA PRO A 9 -69.38 20.76 36.80
C PRO A 9 -69.37 19.90 38.07
N GLU A 10 -70.42 20.03 38.87
CA GLU A 10 -70.66 19.17 40.05
C GLU A 10 -71.52 17.94 39.69
N ASP A 11 -72.31 18.06 38.62
CA ASP A 11 -73.18 17.00 38.13
C ASP A 11 -72.44 15.95 37.30
N LEU A 12 -72.71 14.67 37.60
CA LEU A 12 -72.08 13.53 36.94
C LEU A 12 -72.32 13.52 35.41
N SER A 13 -73.51 13.93 34.97
CA SER A 13 -73.83 14.07 33.54
C SER A 13 -72.94 15.10 32.84
N GLN A 14 -72.74 16.26 33.47
CA GLN A 14 -71.94 17.35 32.91
C GLN A 14 -70.44 17.00 32.91
N ILE A 15 -69.96 16.33 33.96
CA ILE A 15 -68.59 15.79 34.04
C ILE A 15 -68.30 14.83 32.88
N VAL A 16 -69.20 13.89 32.58
CA VAL A 16 -69.05 12.94 31.47
C VAL A 16 -69.03 13.65 30.12
N THR A 17 -69.92 14.62 29.91
CA THR A 17 -69.94 15.41 28.67
C THR A 17 -68.64 16.18 28.51
N LEU A 18 -68.19 16.91 29.53
CA LEU A 18 -66.94 17.68 29.48
C LEU A 18 -65.71 16.77 29.20
N LEU A 19 -65.61 15.64 29.90
CA LEU A 19 -64.52 14.68 29.70
C LEU A 19 -64.53 14.08 28.29
N SER A 20 -65.70 13.78 27.73
CA SER A 20 -65.80 13.25 26.37
C SER A 20 -65.26 14.23 25.32
N PHE A 21 -65.62 15.51 25.44
CA PHE A 21 -65.17 16.56 24.53
C PHE A 21 -63.69 16.90 24.70
N ILE A 22 -63.20 16.96 25.93
CA ILE A 22 -61.76 17.15 26.20
C ILE A 22 -60.96 15.95 25.66
N SER A 23 -61.47 14.72 25.79
CA SER A 23 -60.81 13.52 25.27
C SER A 23 -60.76 13.53 23.74
N VAL A 24 -61.85 13.89 23.07
CA VAL A 24 -61.91 14.02 21.60
C VAL A 24 -60.97 15.13 21.10
N LEU A 25 -60.96 16.28 21.79
CA LEU A 25 -60.05 17.39 21.51
C LEU A 25 -58.58 16.94 21.65
N TYR A 26 -58.24 16.26 22.75
CA TYR A 26 -56.89 15.78 23.02
C TYR A 26 -56.43 14.71 22.02
N LEU A 27 -57.29 13.73 21.70
CA LEU A 27 -56.99 12.70 20.70
C LEU A 27 -56.80 13.33 19.32
N SER A 28 -57.66 14.29 18.94
CA SER A 28 -57.54 14.99 17.66
C SER A 28 -56.23 15.77 17.56
N TRP A 29 -55.82 16.41 18.65
CA TRP A 29 -54.53 17.10 18.74
C TRP A 29 -53.34 16.11 18.70
N LEU A 30 -53.40 15.00 19.45
CA LEU A 30 -52.34 13.99 19.52
C LEU A 30 -52.07 13.32 18.17
N PHE A 31 -53.11 13.04 17.38
CA PHE A 31 -52.99 12.49 16.03
C PHE A 31 -52.81 13.55 14.93
N GLY A 32 -52.68 14.83 15.30
CA GLY A 32 -52.34 15.91 14.36
C GLY A 32 -53.46 16.27 13.39
N ALA A 33 -54.72 16.19 13.81
CA ALA A 33 -55.86 16.67 13.03
C ALA A 33 -55.68 18.15 12.64
N ARG A 34 -56.22 18.54 11.48
CA ARG A 34 -56.13 19.93 11.00
C ARG A 34 -56.78 20.89 12.01
N ARG A 35 -56.24 22.11 12.13
CA ARG A 35 -56.80 23.16 13.01
C ARG A 35 -58.29 23.41 12.80
N GLU A 36 -58.78 23.21 11.57
CA GLU A 36 -60.19 23.25 11.21
C GLU A 36 -61.04 22.24 11.99
N VAL A 37 -60.57 20.99 12.16
CA VAL A 37 -61.28 19.93 12.90
C VAL A 37 -61.38 20.27 14.39
N ILE A 38 -60.31 20.80 14.97
CA ILE A 38 -60.28 21.29 16.36
C ILE A 38 -61.26 22.46 16.55
N GLY A 39 -61.33 23.37 15.57
CA GLY A 39 -62.29 24.48 15.56
C GLY A 39 -63.74 24.00 15.49
N TRP A 40 -64.04 22.99 14.65
CA TRP A 40 -65.37 22.38 14.56
C TRP A 40 -65.79 21.68 15.87
N ILE A 41 -64.87 20.95 16.53
CA ILE A 41 -65.13 20.34 17.84
C ILE A 41 -65.47 21.41 18.88
N GLY A 42 -64.74 22.54 18.87
CA GLY A 42 -65.02 23.68 19.73
C GLY A 42 -66.39 24.33 19.47
N TYR A 43 -66.76 24.49 18.21
CA TYR A 43 -68.07 25.03 17.83
C TYR A 43 -69.23 24.10 18.26
N ILE A 44 -69.09 22.80 18.03
CA ILE A 44 -70.09 21.81 18.42
C ILE A 44 -70.28 21.79 19.94
N PHE A 45 -69.18 21.83 20.70
CA PHE A 45 -69.25 21.90 22.16
C PHE A 45 -69.96 23.15 22.66
N LEU A 46 -69.62 24.32 22.12
CA LEU A 46 -70.24 25.59 22.50
C LEU A 46 -71.74 25.59 22.19
N PHE A 47 -72.13 25.09 21.01
CA PHE A 47 -73.54 24.96 20.64
C PHE A 47 -74.31 24.02 21.58
N GLN A 48 -73.70 22.89 21.98
CA GLN A 48 -74.32 21.95 22.92
C GLN A 48 -74.47 22.51 24.34
N VAL A 49 -73.45 23.22 24.86
CA VAL A 49 -73.51 23.82 26.20
C VAL A 49 -74.56 24.94 26.25
N ILE A 50 -74.63 25.80 25.23
CA ILE A 50 -75.65 26.86 25.16
C ILE A 50 -77.05 26.27 24.97
N GLY A 51 -77.20 25.27 24.09
CA GLY A 51 -78.48 24.60 23.85
C GLY A 51 -79.02 23.93 25.11
N ARG A 52 -78.15 23.25 25.88
CA ARG A 52 -78.50 22.63 27.16
C ARG A 52 -78.90 23.66 28.21
N ALA A 53 -78.13 24.75 28.36
CA ALA A 53 -78.44 25.83 29.29
C ALA A 53 -79.80 26.48 29.00
N LEU A 54 -80.18 26.64 27.72
CA LEU A 54 -81.48 27.18 27.32
C LEU A 54 -82.64 26.20 27.60
N MET A 55 -82.43 24.89 27.37
CA MET A 55 -83.44 23.86 27.62
C MET A 55 -83.71 23.65 29.12
N GLU A 56 -82.65 23.58 29.92
CA GLU A 56 -82.74 23.33 31.37
C GLU A 56 -83.01 24.62 32.17
N ARG A 57 -82.95 25.80 31.52
CA ARG A 57 -82.99 27.14 32.14
C ARG A 57 -81.95 27.34 33.24
N ASP A 58 -80.88 26.55 33.21
CA ASP A 58 -79.77 26.63 34.14
C ASP A 58 -78.53 27.20 33.45
N TYR A 59 -78.29 28.48 33.71
CA TYR A 59 -77.12 29.19 33.21
C TYR A 59 -75.81 28.78 33.92
N GLY A 60 -75.89 28.03 35.04
CA GLY A 60 -74.74 27.43 35.72
C GLY A 60 -73.97 26.45 34.82
N THR A 61 -74.67 25.77 33.92
CA THR A 61 -74.07 24.85 32.93
C THR A 61 -73.03 25.55 32.04
N VAL A 62 -73.23 26.83 31.72
CA VAL A 62 -72.29 27.61 30.90
C VAL A 62 -71.06 27.99 31.69
N THR A 63 -71.23 28.49 32.92
CA THR A 63 -70.11 28.94 33.76
C THR A 63 -69.26 27.78 34.28
N GLN A 64 -69.82 26.57 34.39
CA GLN A 64 -69.13 25.37 34.83
C GLN A 64 -68.36 24.64 33.71
N ASN A 65 -68.92 24.54 32.50
CA ASN A 65 -68.34 23.72 31.42
C ASN A 65 -67.49 24.50 30.42
N LEU A 66 -67.80 25.78 30.20
CA LEU A 66 -67.14 26.60 29.19
C LEU A 66 -65.69 26.97 29.58
N PRO A 67 -65.38 27.40 30.83
CA PRO A 67 -64.01 27.76 31.19
C PRO A 67 -63.00 26.61 31.10
N PRO A 68 -63.27 25.40 31.63
CA PRO A 68 -62.34 24.27 31.51
C PRO A 68 -62.08 23.84 30.06
N PHE A 69 -63.11 23.86 29.22
CA PHE A 69 -62.97 23.51 27.81
C PHE A 69 -62.19 24.57 27.03
N LEU A 70 -62.41 25.85 27.29
CA LEU A 70 -61.63 26.93 26.67
C LEU A 70 -60.15 26.85 27.04
N LEU A 71 -59.82 26.50 28.29
CA LEU A 71 -58.45 26.26 28.71
C LEU A 71 -57.83 25.07 27.96
N ALA A 72 -58.56 23.96 27.79
CA ALA A 72 -58.10 22.82 27.01
C ALA A 72 -57.90 23.17 25.53
N LEU A 73 -58.81 23.94 24.95
CA LEU A 73 -58.73 24.41 23.56
C LEU A 73 -57.51 25.33 23.35
N LEU A 74 -57.28 26.27 24.26
CA LEU A 74 -56.11 27.15 24.23
C LEU A 74 -54.80 26.35 24.34
N PHE A 75 -54.75 25.34 25.21
CA PHE A 75 -53.58 24.47 25.36
C PHE A 75 -53.24 23.72 24.06
N THR A 76 -54.25 23.20 23.36
CA THR A 76 -54.05 22.52 22.07
C THR A 76 -53.67 23.45 20.92
N GLN A 77 -53.98 24.75 21.00
CA GLN A 77 -53.56 25.73 19.99
C GLN A 77 -52.14 26.25 20.22
N LEU A 78 -51.73 26.41 21.48
CA LEU A 78 -50.42 26.93 21.84
C LEU A 78 -49.28 25.91 21.65
N LEU A 79 -49.59 24.62 21.79
CA LEU A 79 -48.62 23.54 21.68
C LEU A 79 -48.71 22.84 20.33
N GLU A 80 -47.57 22.70 19.66
CA GLU A 80 -47.49 21.89 18.45
C GLU A 80 -47.78 20.41 18.75
N PRO A 81 -48.57 19.73 17.92
CA PRO A 81 -48.88 18.33 18.11
C PRO A 81 -47.60 17.48 17.98
N PRO A 82 -47.38 16.50 18.87
CA PRO A 82 -46.13 15.73 18.93
C PRO A 82 -45.83 14.96 17.63
N TYR A 83 -46.86 14.62 16.86
CA TYR A 83 -46.72 13.97 15.55
C TYR A 83 -46.02 14.85 14.51
N GLN A 84 -46.31 16.16 14.47
CA GLN A 84 -45.67 17.09 13.52
C GLN A 84 -44.18 17.27 13.83
N ARG A 85 -43.80 17.25 15.11
CA ARG A 85 -42.39 17.30 15.52
C ARG A 85 -41.62 16.08 15.00
N ARG A 86 -42.19 14.87 15.15
CA ARG A 86 -41.60 13.64 14.62
C ARG A 86 -41.46 13.66 13.10
N ILE A 87 -42.43 14.20 12.37
CA ILE A 87 -42.33 14.31 10.90
C ILE A 87 -41.16 15.23 10.52
N ARG A 88 -41.05 16.41 11.13
CA ARG A 88 -39.94 17.34 10.85
C ARG A 88 -38.59 16.71 11.15
N GLU A 89 -38.46 16.01 12.28
CA GLU A 89 -37.25 15.28 12.63
C GLU A 89 -36.90 14.21 11.59
N LEU A 90 -37.88 13.46 11.10
CA LEU A 90 -37.68 12.47 10.04
C LEU A 90 -37.28 13.09 8.71
N GLU A 91 -37.90 14.22 8.33
CA GLU A 91 -37.54 14.96 7.12
C GLU A 91 -36.11 15.53 7.20
N ASP A 92 -35.73 16.08 8.35
CA ASP A 92 -34.37 16.58 8.58
C ASP A 92 -33.34 15.45 8.57
N LEU A 93 -33.66 14.29 9.16
CA LEU A 93 -32.82 13.10 9.09
C LEU A 93 -32.66 12.58 7.66
N LEU A 94 -33.74 12.57 6.86
CA LEU A 94 -33.69 12.20 5.46
C LEU A 94 -32.77 13.14 4.67
N ARG A 95 -32.94 14.45 4.83
CA ARG A 95 -32.08 15.46 4.17
C ARG A 95 -30.60 15.29 4.54
N ARG A 96 -30.30 15.13 5.83
CA ARG A 96 -28.92 14.89 6.30
C ARG A 96 -28.35 13.60 5.72
N ASN A 97 -29.14 12.53 5.67
CA ASN A 97 -28.71 11.27 5.08
C ASN A 97 -28.45 11.39 3.58
N GLU A 98 -29.29 12.10 2.83
CA GLU A 98 -29.07 12.35 1.40
C GLU A 98 -27.79 13.16 1.15
N GLU A 99 -27.53 14.18 1.96
CA GLU A 99 -26.29 14.96 1.88
C GLU A 99 -25.06 14.10 2.19
N ASN A 100 -25.14 13.27 3.23
CA ASN A 100 -24.06 12.35 3.60
C ASN A 100 -23.79 11.32 2.49
N ILE A 101 -24.84 10.77 1.85
CA ILE A 101 -24.70 9.86 0.71
C ILE A 101 -24.01 10.58 -0.46
N LYS A 102 -24.38 11.82 -0.76
CA LYS A 102 -23.73 12.60 -1.82
C LYS A 102 -22.26 12.87 -1.51
N LYS A 103 -21.92 13.20 -0.27
CA LYS A 103 -20.53 13.38 0.18
C LYS A 103 -19.72 12.09 0.05
N LEU A 104 -20.23 10.98 0.59
CA LEU A 104 -19.59 9.67 0.51
C LEU A 104 -19.40 9.21 -0.95
N LYS A 105 -20.35 9.51 -1.83
CA LYS A 105 -20.22 9.18 -3.26
C LYS A 105 -19.09 9.97 -3.93
N ARG A 106 -18.92 11.26 -3.60
CA ARG A 106 -17.80 12.08 -4.09
C ARG A 106 -16.46 11.55 -3.57
N GLU A 107 -16.36 11.32 -2.25
CA GLU A 107 -15.16 10.76 -1.64
C GLU A 107 -14.79 9.38 -2.20
N SER A 108 -15.78 8.54 -2.50
CA SER A 108 -15.56 7.25 -3.14
C SER A 108 -15.00 7.41 -4.56
N LEU A 109 -15.49 8.40 -5.33
CA LEU A 109 -15.03 8.65 -6.70
C LEU A 109 -13.60 9.22 -6.70
N ASP A 110 -13.30 10.16 -5.79
CA ASP A 110 -11.95 10.69 -5.59
C ASP A 110 -10.97 9.60 -5.12
N ALA A 111 -11.44 8.66 -4.29
CA ALA A 111 -10.62 7.53 -3.87
C ALA A 111 -10.36 6.52 -5.00
N GLN A 112 -11.30 6.38 -5.95
CA GLN A 112 -11.16 5.55 -7.15
C GLN A 112 -10.16 6.16 -8.13
N THR A 113 -10.27 7.45 -8.44
CA THR A 113 -9.32 8.14 -9.33
C THR A 113 -7.90 8.11 -8.80
N LYS A 114 -7.71 8.35 -7.49
CA LYS A 114 -6.40 8.19 -6.83
C LYS A 114 -5.87 6.76 -6.92
N LEU A 115 -6.76 5.75 -6.86
CA LEU A 115 -6.36 4.35 -6.96
C LEU A 115 -5.91 4.01 -8.39
N GLU A 116 -6.61 4.51 -9.41
CA GLU A 116 -6.22 4.34 -10.82
C GLU A 116 -4.85 4.97 -11.12
N ILE A 117 -4.58 6.16 -10.57
CA ILE A 117 -3.26 6.82 -10.71
C ILE A 117 -2.16 5.95 -10.09
N LEU A 118 -2.37 5.48 -8.86
CA LEU A 118 -1.40 4.63 -8.16
C LEU A 118 -1.18 3.27 -8.87
N LEU A 119 -2.21 2.71 -9.50
CA LEU A 119 -2.07 1.49 -10.29
C LEU A 119 -1.21 1.72 -11.54
N ARG A 120 -1.40 2.84 -12.23
CA ARG A 120 -0.54 3.20 -13.37
C ARG A 120 0.91 3.42 -12.96
N GLU A 121 1.13 4.13 -11.85
CA GLU A 121 2.48 4.31 -11.30
C GLU A 121 3.13 2.97 -10.93
N LYS A 122 2.36 2.04 -10.35
CA LYS A 122 2.84 0.67 -10.06
C LYS A 122 3.25 -0.06 -11.33
N GLU A 123 2.43 -0.04 -12.37
CA GLU A 123 2.73 -0.69 -13.66
C GLU A 123 3.98 -0.09 -14.34
N GLU A 124 4.16 1.23 -14.26
CA GLU A 124 5.36 1.90 -14.76
C GLU A 124 6.62 1.50 -14.00
N ILE A 125 6.53 1.38 -12.68
CA ILE A 125 7.64 0.92 -11.84
C ILE A 125 7.97 -0.54 -12.14
N GLU A 126 6.98 -1.42 -12.28
CA GLU A 126 7.19 -2.83 -12.63
C GLU A 126 7.91 -2.97 -13.99
N LYS A 127 7.50 -2.20 -15.01
CA LYS A 127 8.19 -2.17 -16.31
C LYS A 127 9.64 -1.67 -16.21
N LYS A 128 9.90 -0.65 -15.39
CA LYS A 128 11.27 -0.18 -15.14
C LYS A 128 12.11 -1.25 -14.46
N LEU A 129 11.52 -2.02 -13.55
CA LEU A 129 12.18 -3.11 -12.84
C LEU A 129 12.56 -4.26 -13.79
N GLU A 130 11.64 -4.66 -14.67
CA GLU A 130 11.94 -5.63 -15.74
C GLU A 130 13.07 -5.14 -16.67
N GLY A 131 13.06 -3.86 -17.02
CA GLY A 131 14.15 -3.23 -17.78
C GLY A 131 15.50 -3.33 -17.08
N LEU A 132 15.54 -3.11 -15.75
CA LEU A 132 16.77 -3.23 -14.96
C LEU A 132 17.30 -4.66 -14.89
N GLU A 133 16.42 -5.66 -14.78
CA GLU A 133 16.83 -7.06 -14.79
C GLU A 133 17.48 -7.46 -16.12
N LEU A 134 16.97 -6.93 -17.25
CA LEU A 134 17.58 -7.11 -18.56
C LEU A 134 18.95 -6.44 -18.66
N SER A 135 19.05 -5.17 -18.25
CA SER A 135 20.34 -4.46 -18.23
C SER A 135 21.37 -5.13 -17.32
N GLN A 136 20.94 -5.72 -16.21
CA GLN A 136 21.84 -6.46 -15.31
C GLN A 136 22.40 -7.73 -15.98
N LYS A 137 21.57 -8.46 -16.74
CA LYS A 137 22.03 -9.61 -17.54
C LYS A 137 23.01 -9.20 -18.63
N GLU A 138 22.79 -8.04 -19.26
CA GLU A 138 23.72 -7.47 -20.25
C GLU A 138 25.06 -7.07 -19.61
N ILE A 139 25.05 -6.49 -18.41
CA ILE A 139 26.28 -6.18 -17.67
C ILE A 139 27.06 -7.47 -17.35
N GLU A 140 26.37 -8.53 -16.95
CA GLU A 140 27.02 -9.82 -16.67
C GLU A 140 27.62 -10.46 -17.93
N SER A 141 26.92 -10.40 -19.06
CA SER A 141 27.45 -10.91 -20.33
C SER A 141 28.68 -10.13 -20.80
N LEU A 142 28.63 -8.79 -20.73
CA LEU A 142 29.76 -7.91 -21.05
C LEU A 142 30.96 -8.17 -20.13
N ARG A 143 30.73 -8.39 -18.82
CA ARG A 143 31.81 -8.75 -17.88
C ARG A 143 32.47 -10.08 -18.21
N ASN A 144 31.72 -11.03 -18.75
CA ASN A 144 32.28 -12.32 -19.17
C ASN A 144 33.10 -12.16 -20.45
N GLN A 145 32.58 -11.44 -21.45
CA GLN A 145 33.32 -11.11 -22.67
C GLN A 145 34.61 -10.34 -22.36
N TYR A 146 34.55 -9.36 -21.46
CA TYR A 146 35.72 -8.61 -21.01
C TYR A 146 36.81 -9.51 -20.41
N ARG A 147 36.41 -10.49 -19.58
CA ARG A 147 37.35 -11.46 -18.99
C ARG A 147 37.96 -12.39 -20.04
N GLU A 148 37.20 -12.77 -21.06
CA GLU A 148 37.67 -13.60 -22.16
C GLU A 148 38.68 -12.85 -23.05
N VAL A 149 38.37 -11.61 -23.43
CA VAL A 149 39.28 -10.74 -24.18
C VAL A 149 40.58 -10.48 -23.42
N LEU A 150 40.50 -10.25 -22.10
CA LEU A 150 41.70 -10.10 -21.26
C LEU A 150 42.60 -11.33 -21.29
N ARG A 151 42.01 -12.54 -21.22
CA ARG A 151 42.77 -13.79 -21.31
C ARG A 151 43.45 -13.93 -22.66
N ASN A 152 42.73 -13.64 -23.75
CA ASN A 152 43.27 -13.71 -25.12
C ASN A 152 44.40 -12.70 -25.32
N LEU A 153 44.29 -11.50 -24.75
CA LEU A 153 45.35 -10.49 -24.79
C LEU A 153 46.59 -10.94 -24.01
N GLU A 154 46.43 -11.57 -22.85
CA GLU A 154 47.55 -12.12 -22.09
C GLU A 154 48.25 -13.26 -22.83
N THR A 155 47.51 -14.16 -23.50
CA THR A 155 48.11 -15.24 -24.31
C THR A 155 48.85 -14.68 -25.51
N ALA A 156 48.25 -13.76 -26.27
CA ALA A 156 48.89 -13.11 -27.41
C ALA A 156 50.16 -12.35 -26.99
N LYS A 157 50.17 -11.70 -25.83
CA LYS A 157 51.36 -11.03 -25.28
C LYS A 157 52.50 -12.02 -24.98
N ARG A 158 52.19 -13.21 -24.43
CA ARG A 158 53.20 -14.26 -24.17
C ARG A 158 53.75 -14.81 -25.48
N GLU A 159 52.89 -15.05 -26.46
CA GLU A 159 53.29 -15.52 -27.79
C GLU A 159 54.22 -14.51 -28.48
N LEU A 160 53.88 -13.22 -28.47
CA LEU A 160 54.74 -12.16 -29.01
C LEU A 160 56.14 -12.14 -28.38
N VAL A 161 56.25 -12.30 -27.06
CA VAL A 161 57.55 -12.39 -26.39
C VAL A 161 58.33 -13.59 -26.91
N SER A 162 57.69 -14.76 -27.03
CA SER A 162 58.34 -15.96 -27.55
C SER A 162 58.79 -15.83 -29.00
N TYR A 163 57.99 -15.18 -29.85
CA TYR A 163 58.34 -14.91 -31.25
C TYR A 163 59.49 -13.91 -31.35
N ARG A 164 59.52 -12.88 -30.50
CA ARG A 164 60.61 -11.91 -30.43
C ARG A 164 61.93 -12.57 -30.03
N GLU A 165 61.94 -13.40 -28.99
CA GLU A 165 63.13 -14.15 -28.58
C GLU A 165 63.62 -15.11 -29.67
N ARG A 166 62.68 -15.76 -30.38
CA ARG A 166 63.02 -16.65 -31.50
C ARG A 166 63.63 -15.86 -32.67
N MET A 167 63.12 -14.66 -32.92
CA MET A 167 63.64 -13.77 -33.95
C MET A 167 65.04 -13.26 -33.61
N GLU A 168 65.30 -12.87 -32.35
CA GLU A 168 66.63 -12.47 -31.88
C GLU A 168 67.65 -13.60 -32.09
N ARG A 169 67.30 -14.85 -31.71
CA ARG A 169 68.14 -16.03 -31.96
C ARG A 169 68.44 -16.26 -33.44
N LEU A 170 67.45 -16.08 -34.33
CA LEU A 170 67.65 -16.22 -35.78
C LEU A 170 68.55 -15.11 -36.33
N VAL A 171 68.43 -13.88 -35.83
CA VAL A 171 69.29 -12.75 -36.21
C VAL A 171 70.74 -12.99 -35.78
N GLU A 172 70.96 -13.50 -34.58
CA GLU A 172 72.30 -13.88 -34.09
C GLU A 172 72.90 -15.01 -34.92
N ALA A 173 72.14 -16.08 -35.19
CA ALA A 173 72.61 -17.17 -36.06
C ALA A 173 72.96 -16.68 -37.47
N ASN A 174 72.18 -15.74 -38.02
CA ASN A 174 72.44 -15.16 -39.33
C ASN A 174 73.69 -14.25 -39.32
N ARG A 175 73.97 -13.54 -38.22
CA ARG A 175 75.23 -12.80 -38.03
C ARG A 175 76.43 -13.74 -37.99
N GLY A 176 76.38 -14.82 -37.20
CA GLY A 176 77.45 -15.80 -37.12
C GLY A 176 77.73 -16.50 -38.47
N LEU A 177 76.69 -16.81 -39.24
CA LEU A 177 76.85 -17.31 -40.62
C LEU A 177 77.50 -16.30 -41.56
N LEU A 178 77.28 -15.01 -41.34
CA LEU A 178 77.88 -13.92 -42.12
C LEU A 178 79.39 -13.83 -41.84
N GLU A 179 79.77 -13.90 -40.57
CA GLU A 179 81.17 -13.94 -40.12
C GLU A 179 81.91 -15.17 -40.70
N LEU A 180 81.29 -16.36 -40.62
CA LEU A 180 81.84 -17.59 -41.23
C LEU A 180 81.98 -17.48 -42.75
N LEU A 181 81.00 -16.86 -43.43
CA LEU A 181 81.08 -16.61 -44.87
C LEU A 181 82.26 -15.67 -45.22
N GLU A 182 82.50 -14.63 -44.42
CA GLU A 182 83.62 -13.71 -44.59
C GLU A 182 84.97 -14.41 -44.36
N GLU A 183 85.10 -15.25 -43.33
CA GLU A 183 86.31 -16.05 -43.07
C GLU A 183 86.63 -17.05 -44.20
N VAL A 184 85.60 -17.74 -44.70
CA VAL A 184 85.73 -18.67 -45.83
C VAL A 184 86.06 -17.92 -47.12
N GLN A 185 85.60 -16.68 -47.28
CA GLN A 185 85.93 -15.84 -48.44
C GLN A 185 87.36 -15.28 -48.40
N ASN A 186 87.90 -15.02 -47.19
CA ASN A 186 89.24 -14.43 -46.99
C ASN A 186 90.40 -15.44 -47.00
N SER A 187 90.12 -16.75 -46.87
CA SER A 187 91.16 -17.79 -46.91
C SER A 187 91.50 -18.24 -48.36
N ARG A 188 92.61 -18.94 -48.61
CA ARG A 188 93.05 -19.34 -49.99
C ARG A 188 92.01 -20.21 -50.73
N PRO A 189 91.91 -20.13 -52.08
CA PRO A 189 90.87 -20.83 -52.84
C PRO A 189 91.14 -22.34 -52.98
N SER A 190 90.14 -23.18 -52.69
CA SER A 190 90.14 -24.64 -52.92
C SER A 190 88.79 -25.07 -53.51
N LEU A 191 88.73 -26.20 -54.23
CA LEU A 191 87.50 -26.70 -54.87
C LEU A 191 86.35 -26.97 -53.87
N ASN A 192 86.66 -27.43 -52.65
CA ASN A 192 85.67 -27.65 -51.60
C ASN A 192 85.01 -26.35 -51.10
N LYS A 193 85.68 -25.19 -51.22
CA LYS A 193 85.10 -23.91 -50.80
C LYS A 193 83.91 -23.47 -51.61
N GLN A 194 83.89 -23.75 -52.91
CA GLN A 194 82.77 -23.32 -53.75
C GLN A 194 81.47 -24.05 -53.38
N GLU A 195 81.58 -25.34 -53.04
CA GLU A 195 80.45 -26.12 -52.53
C GLU A 195 80.00 -25.64 -51.14
N GLU A 196 80.91 -25.43 -50.19
CA GLU A 196 80.58 -24.89 -48.86
C GLU A 196 79.98 -23.48 -48.93
N LEU A 197 80.54 -22.58 -49.75
CA LEU A 197 79.98 -21.25 -50.00
C LEU A 197 78.58 -21.32 -50.60
N SER A 198 78.31 -22.27 -51.50
CA SER A 198 76.97 -22.44 -52.08
C SER A 198 75.95 -22.94 -51.05
N ARG A 199 76.35 -23.86 -50.16
CA ARG A 199 75.51 -24.36 -49.06
C ARG A 199 75.20 -23.25 -48.05
N LEU A 200 76.22 -22.52 -47.59
CA LEU A 200 76.07 -21.38 -46.67
C LEU A 200 75.20 -20.26 -47.27
N ARG A 201 75.34 -19.97 -48.57
CA ARG A 201 74.48 -18.98 -49.26
C ARG A 201 73.02 -19.45 -49.37
N ASN A 202 72.79 -20.74 -49.58
CA ASN A 202 71.44 -21.31 -49.62
C ASN A 202 70.79 -21.33 -48.23
N GLU A 203 71.53 -21.68 -47.18
CA GLU A 203 71.07 -21.59 -45.79
C GLU A 203 70.76 -20.15 -45.40
N ARG A 204 71.62 -19.19 -45.75
CA ARG A 204 71.36 -17.76 -45.55
C ARG A 204 70.08 -17.28 -46.24
N ARG A 205 69.84 -17.71 -47.48
CA ARG A 205 68.59 -17.39 -48.21
C ARG A 205 67.36 -17.99 -47.53
N LYS A 206 67.46 -19.19 -46.96
CA LYS A 206 66.37 -19.80 -46.18
C LYS A 206 66.11 -19.02 -44.89
N LEU A 207 67.15 -18.73 -44.13
CA LEU A 207 67.04 -17.95 -42.89
C LEU A 207 66.51 -16.54 -43.14
N LEU A 208 66.91 -15.86 -44.21
CA LEU A 208 66.35 -14.55 -44.57
C LEU A 208 64.85 -14.61 -44.87
N LYS A 209 64.38 -15.67 -45.54
CA LYS A 209 62.95 -15.87 -45.79
C LYS A 209 62.18 -16.14 -44.50
N GLU A 210 62.73 -16.96 -43.61
CA GLU A 210 62.12 -17.22 -42.30
C GLU A 210 62.06 -15.96 -41.42
N VAL A 211 63.13 -15.16 -41.42
CA VAL A 211 63.18 -13.84 -40.75
C VAL A 211 62.10 -12.92 -41.31
N GLN A 212 61.95 -12.81 -42.63
CA GLN A 212 60.91 -11.98 -43.25
C GLN A 212 59.49 -12.46 -42.90
N GLN A 213 59.24 -13.77 -42.89
CA GLN A 213 57.95 -14.34 -42.50
C GLN A 213 57.63 -14.06 -41.02
N MET A 214 58.62 -14.19 -40.14
CA MET A 214 58.47 -13.89 -38.72
C MET A 214 58.23 -12.41 -38.46
N GLN A 215 58.87 -11.52 -39.23
CA GLN A 215 58.63 -10.08 -39.18
C GLN A 215 57.18 -9.73 -39.55
N ALA A 216 56.65 -10.35 -40.61
CA ALA A 216 55.27 -10.14 -41.04
C ALA A 216 54.26 -10.60 -39.97
N LEU A 217 54.48 -11.78 -39.36
CA LEU A 217 53.65 -12.29 -38.26
C LEU A 217 53.70 -11.39 -37.02
N LEU A 218 54.87 -10.86 -36.68
CA LEU A 218 55.05 -9.92 -35.57
C LEU A 218 54.25 -8.63 -35.81
N GLU A 219 54.29 -8.08 -37.03
CA GLU A 219 53.52 -6.89 -37.37
C GLU A 219 52.01 -7.11 -37.32
N GLU A 220 51.52 -8.27 -37.78
CA GLU A 220 50.10 -8.63 -37.69
C GLU A 220 49.65 -8.76 -36.23
N LEU A 221 50.41 -9.50 -35.41
CA LEU A 221 50.11 -9.66 -33.98
C LEU A 221 50.18 -8.34 -33.22
N ASP A 222 51.11 -7.44 -33.55
CA ASP A 222 51.19 -6.11 -32.95
C ASP A 222 49.98 -5.23 -33.32
N ARG A 223 49.46 -5.34 -34.55
CA ARG A 223 48.22 -4.65 -34.95
C ARG A 223 47.03 -5.21 -34.20
N GLU A 224 46.90 -6.53 -34.11
CA GLU A 224 45.83 -7.18 -33.37
C GLU A 224 45.87 -6.82 -31.88
N ASN A 225 47.06 -6.76 -31.28
CA ASN A 225 47.23 -6.32 -29.89
C ASN A 225 46.80 -4.86 -29.66
N ARG A 226 47.03 -3.96 -30.63
CA ARG A 226 46.56 -2.58 -30.54
C ARG A 226 45.04 -2.51 -30.60
N ASN A 227 44.42 -3.23 -31.52
CA ASN A 227 42.97 -3.29 -31.63
C ASN A 227 42.32 -3.83 -30.35
N LEU A 228 42.85 -4.93 -29.79
CA LEU A 228 42.37 -5.50 -28.54
C LEU A 228 42.53 -4.53 -27.35
N ARG A 229 43.59 -3.72 -27.31
CA ARG A 229 43.75 -2.68 -26.28
C ARG A 229 42.71 -1.58 -26.40
N GLU A 230 42.37 -1.17 -27.62
CA GLU A 230 41.32 -0.18 -27.86
C GLU A 230 39.95 -0.72 -27.46
N GLU A 231 39.62 -1.97 -27.81
CA GLU A 231 38.39 -2.62 -27.35
C GLU A 231 38.31 -2.72 -25.83
N VAL A 232 39.41 -3.09 -25.17
CA VAL A 232 39.51 -3.13 -23.70
C VAL A 232 39.28 -1.75 -23.09
N ALA A 233 39.80 -0.69 -23.70
CA ALA A 233 39.59 0.68 -23.22
C ALA A 233 38.11 1.10 -23.35
N GLN A 234 37.49 0.85 -24.50
CA GLN A 234 36.07 1.14 -24.73
C GLN A 234 35.14 0.35 -23.79
N LEU A 235 35.44 -0.93 -23.56
CA LEU A 235 34.66 -1.75 -22.63
C LEU A 235 34.80 -1.28 -21.18
N LYS A 236 35.99 -0.83 -20.78
CA LYS A 236 36.19 -0.24 -19.44
C LYS A 236 35.36 1.02 -19.25
N GLU A 237 35.37 1.93 -20.23
CA GLU A 237 34.60 3.17 -20.17
C GLU A 237 33.10 2.90 -20.02
N LYS A 238 32.54 2.02 -20.86
CA LYS A 238 31.13 1.59 -20.75
C LYS A 238 30.81 0.95 -19.40
N LEU A 239 31.73 0.16 -18.85
CA LEU A 239 31.53 -0.49 -17.55
C LEU A 239 31.52 0.54 -16.41
N GLU A 240 32.37 1.57 -16.49
CA GLU A 240 32.36 2.68 -15.53
C GLU A 240 31.07 3.49 -15.62
N GLU A 241 30.58 3.81 -16.82
CA GLU A 241 29.29 4.51 -17.01
C GLU A 241 28.13 3.74 -16.38
N LEU A 242 27.98 2.46 -16.71
CA LEU A 242 26.93 1.60 -16.15
C LEU A 242 27.06 1.45 -14.62
N SER A 243 28.29 1.47 -14.09
CA SER A 243 28.50 1.42 -12.64
C SER A 243 27.98 2.67 -11.93
N LYS A 244 28.15 3.85 -12.55
CA LYS A 244 27.65 5.13 -12.02
C LYS A 244 26.12 5.18 -12.06
N GLU A 245 25.51 4.73 -13.15
CA GLU A 245 24.06 4.62 -13.26
C GLU A 245 23.47 3.71 -12.19
N LYS A 246 24.11 2.56 -11.95
CA LYS A 246 23.71 1.65 -10.87
C LYS A 246 23.74 2.33 -9.50
N GLN A 247 24.82 3.06 -9.18
CA GLN A 247 24.94 3.76 -7.90
C GLN A 247 23.86 4.84 -7.72
N LEU A 248 23.55 5.59 -8.78
CA LEU A 248 22.45 6.57 -8.78
C LEU A 248 21.11 5.91 -8.47
N LEU A 249 20.83 4.77 -9.10
CA LEU A 249 19.59 4.03 -8.88
C LEU A 249 19.52 3.41 -7.47
N GLU A 250 20.62 2.91 -6.91
CA GLU A 250 20.68 2.43 -5.52
C GLU A 250 20.34 3.56 -4.52
N LEU A 251 20.86 4.77 -4.75
CA LEU A 251 20.51 5.96 -3.96
C LEU A 251 19.02 6.32 -4.05
N HIS A 252 18.43 6.23 -5.25
CA HIS A 252 16.99 6.43 -5.42
C HIS A 252 16.16 5.41 -4.65
N LEU A 253 16.59 4.14 -4.64
CA LEU A 253 15.91 3.07 -3.93
C LEU A 253 15.99 3.27 -2.40
N GLU A 254 17.15 3.71 -1.90
CA GLU A 254 17.33 4.04 -0.48
C GLU A 254 16.46 5.25 -0.05
N LYS A 255 16.32 6.24 -0.93
CA LYS A 255 15.40 7.37 -0.72
C LYS A 255 13.95 6.93 -0.66
N GLU A 256 13.53 5.98 -1.51
CA GLU A 256 12.17 5.42 -1.44
C GLU A 256 11.95 4.51 -0.22
N ARG A 257 12.98 3.80 0.22
CA ARG A 257 12.91 3.01 1.47
C ARG A 257 12.74 3.90 2.70
N SER A 258 13.50 5.00 2.76
CA SER A 258 13.37 5.98 3.84
C SER A 258 12.04 6.75 3.78
N SER A 259 11.49 6.99 2.58
CA SER A 259 10.14 7.54 2.42
C SER A 259 9.06 6.55 2.93
N THR A 260 9.30 5.25 2.77
CA THR A 260 8.39 4.20 3.24
C THR A 260 8.47 3.99 4.76
N SER A 261 9.67 4.05 5.35
CA SER A 261 9.84 3.93 6.81
C SER A 261 9.23 5.13 7.55
N SER A 262 9.38 6.35 7.01
CA SER A 262 8.72 7.53 7.58
C SER A 262 7.19 7.44 7.48
N ARG A 263 6.63 6.95 6.37
CA ARG A 263 5.19 6.64 6.28
C ARG A 263 4.73 5.62 7.32
N ARG A 264 5.55 4.59 7.58
CA ARG A 264 5.27 3.56 8.59
C ARG A 264 5.20 4.15 9.99
N GLU A 265 6.16 5.01 10.35
CA GLU A 265 6.20 5.69 11.64
C GLU A 265 4.98 6.59 11.85
N VAL A 266 4.63 7.39 10.83
CA VAL A 266 3.43 8.25 10.85
C VAL A 266 2.15 7.43 11.02
N ILE A 267 2.05 6.26 10.37
CA ILE A 267 0.88 5.39 10.51
C ILE A 267 0.84 4.74 11.89
N LEU A 268 1.98 4.34 12.44
CA LEU A 268 2.05 3.79 13.79
C LEU A 268 1.60 4.84 14.82
N GLU A 269 2.09 6.07 14.70
CA GLU A 269 1.69 7.22 15.53
C GLU A 269 0.18 7.47 15.46
N TYR A 270 -0.38 7.54 14.24
CA TYR A 270 -1.81 7.71 14.04
C TYR A 270 -2.66 6.55 14.60
N LEU A 271 -2.17 5.31 14.47
CA LEU A 271 -2.85 4.14 15.03
C LEU A 271 -2.75 4.08 16.55
N SER A 272 -1.64 4.51 17.15
CA SER A 272 -1.51 4.61 18.60
C SER A 272 -2.41 5.69 19.19
N ASP A 273 -2.63 6.79 18.48
CA ASP A 273 -3.54 7.86 18.90
C ASP A 273 -5.01 7.41 18.87
N ILE A 274 -5.38 6.58 17.87
CA ILE A 274 -6.77 6.10 17.72
C ILE A 274 -7.07 4.93 18.66
N TYR A 275 -6.10 4.04 18.86
CA TYR A 275 -6.28 2.78 19.60
C TYR A 275 -5.43 2.76 20.87
N GLU A 276 -5.86 3.50 21.90
CA GLU A 276 -5.16 3.63 23.18
C GLU A 276 -4.87 2.30 23.90
N ASN A 277 -5.70 1.28 23.70
CA ASN A 277 -5.57 -0.04 24.33
C ASN A 277 -4.88 -1.09 23.44
N ILE A 278 -4.34 -0.69 22.27
CA ILE A 278 -3.70 -1.61 21.32
C ILE A 278 -2.23 -1.24 21.11
N GLU A 279 -1.36 -2.23 21.28
CA GLU A 279 0.05 -2.20 20.89
C GLU A 279 0.24 -3.02 19.61
N TRP A 280 1.22 -2.64 18.79
CA TRP A 280 1.46 -3.24 17.48
C TRP A 280 2.85 -3.87 17.42
N GLU A 281 2.92 -5.15 17.02
CA GLU A 281 4.19 -5.73 16.59
C GLU A 281 4.56 -5.19 15.21
N SER A 282 5.85 -4.92 14.98
CA SER A 282 6.35 -4.29 13.75
C SER A 282 5.81 -5.01 12.49
N ARG A 283 5.90 -6.34 12.48
CA ARG A 283 5.43 -7.17 11.37
C ARG A 283 3.92 -7.11 11.15
N ALA A 284 3.12 -6.99 12.20
CA ALA A 284 1.66 -6.90 12.10
C ALA A 284 1.20 -5.61 11.40
N LEU A 285 1.97 -4.53 11.56
CA LEU A 285 1.70 -3.25 10.91
C LEU A 285 2.01 -3.31 9.40
N ASP A 286 3.08 -4.01 9.01
CA ASP A 286 3.41 -4.26 7.59
C ASP A 286 2.31 -5.14 6.95
N GLU A 287 1.90 -6.21 7.63
CA GLU A 287 0.82 -7.09 7.18
C GLU A 287 -0.52 -6.36 7.05
N LEU A 288 -0.82 -5.40 7.94
CA LEU A 288 -2.01 -4.53 7.84
C LEU A 288 -1.93 -3.59 6.62
N MET A 289 -0.74 -3.07 6.33
CA MET A 289 -0.49 -2.14 5.22
C MET A 289 -0.57 -2.83 3.86
N ASP A 290 -0.24 -4.12 3.80
CA ASP A 290 -0.35 -4.94 2.59
C ASP A 290 -1.78 -5.44 2.31
N LEU A 291 -2.72 -5.30 3.27
CA LEU A 291 -4.11 -5.74 3.05
C LEU A 291 -4.82 -4.90 1.98
N PRO A 292 -5.68 -5.54 1.15
CA PRO A 292 -6.62 -4.84 0.28
C PRO A 292 -7.54 -3.88 1.08
N ARG A 293 -7.87 -2.72 0.50
CA ARG A 293 -8.66 -1.66 1.18
C ARG A 293 -10.00 -2.16 1.74
N THR A 294 -10.68 -3.07 1.04
CA THR A 294 -11.97 -3.65 1.46
C THR A 294 -11.83 -4.43 2.77
N LYS A 295 -10.83 -5.32 2.84
CA LYS A 295 -10.53 -6.12 4.03
C LYS A 295 -9.99 -5.24 5.16
N ARG A 296 -9.13 -4.27 4.86
CA ARG A 296 -8.57 -3.36 5.88
C ARG A 296 -9.65 -2.63 6.69
N ARG A 297 -10.76 -2.23 6.06
CA ARG A 297 -11.92 -1.63 6.75
C ARG A 297 -12.58 -2.60 7.73
N GLU A 298 -12.69 -3.87 7.38
CA GLU A 298 -13.26 -4.89 8.26
C GLU A 298 -12.32 -5.19 9.43
N PHE A 299 -11.02 -5.25 9.16
CA PHE A 299 -9.99 -5.37 10.20
C PHE A 299 -10.02 -4.18 11.18
N PHE A 300 -10.15 -2.94 10.70
CA PHE A 300 -10.28 -1.78 11.58
C PHE A 300 -11.55 -1.80 12.43
N LYS A 301 -12.68 -2.33 11.93
CA LYS A 301 -13.89 -2.51 12.75
C LYS A 301 -13.65 -3.48 13.91
N GLU A 302 -13.03 -4.62 13.63
CA GLU A 302 -12.71 -5.62 14.65
C GLU A 302 -11.65 -5.12 15.64
N LEU A 303 -10.65 -4.36 15.18
CA LEU A 303 -9.67 -3.71 16.06
C LEU A 303 -10.30 -2.63 16.94
N HIS A 304 -11.27 -1.89 16.42
CA HIS A 304 -12.01 -0.93 17.23
C HIS A 304 -12.83 -1.61 18.32
N ILE A 305 -13.46 -2.74 18.02
CA ILE A 305 -14.13 -3.57 19.02
C ILE A 305 -13.11 -4.07 20.06
N LEU A 306 -11.94 -4.53 19.63
CA LEU A 306 -10.86 -4.97 20.52
C LEU A 306 -10.38 -3.85 21.45
N ASN A 307 -10.28 -2.63 20.94
CA ASN A 307 -9.86 -1.46 21.70
C ASN A 307 -10.85 -1.10 22.82
N LEU A 308 -12.15 -1.37 22.59
CA LEU A 308 -13.22 -1.14 23.57
C LEU A 308 -13.36 -2.27 24.59
N THR A 309 -12.93 -3.50 24.26
CA THR A 309 -12.97 -4.64 25.19
C THR A 309 -11.88 -4.55 26.25
N GLN A 310 -12.27 -4.75 27.52
CA GLN A 310 -11.32 -4.73 28.62
C GLN A 310 -10.59 -6.08 28.74
N PRO A 311 -9.34 -6.09 29.23
CA PRO A 311 -8.55 -7.32 29.47
C PRO A 311 -9.25 -8.40 30.33
N THR A 312 -10.27 -8.01 31.09
CA THR A 312 -11.09 -8.84 31.99
C THR A 312 -12.24 -9.58 31.31
N ASP A 313 -12.54 -9.27 30.04
CA ASP A 313 -13.61 -9.95 29.30
C ASP A 313 -13.17 -11.36 28.88
N GLN A 314 -14.06 -12.35 29.01
CA GLN A 314 -13.78 -13.76 28.70
C GLN A 314 -13.63 -13.97 27.17
N LEU A 315 -12.45 -13.70 26.64
CA LEU A 315 -12.11 -14.00 25.25
C LEU A 315 -11.74 -15.48 25.10
N LYS A 316 -12.14 -16.10 23.98
CA LYS A 316 -11.88 -17.52 23.71
C LYS A 316 -10.40 -17.70 23.32
N PRO A 317 -9.57 -18.38 24.14
CA PRO A 317 -8.20 -18.67 23.78
C PRO A 317 -8.14 -19.66 22.61
N MET A 318 -7.06 -19.60 21.84
CA MET A 318 -6.83 -20.55 20.75
C MET A 318 -6.48 -21.94 21.29
N ARG A 319 -7.11 -23.00 20.76
CA ARG A 319 -6.72 -24.38 21.09
C ARG A 319 -5.28 -24.63 20.63
N GLY A 320 -4.38 -24.95 21.56
CA GLY A 320 -3.00 -25.39 21.29
C GLY A 320 -1.90 -24.33 21.48
N VAL A 321 -2.23 -23.08 21.81
CA VAL A 321 -1.24 -22.01 22.08
C VAL A 321 -1.70 -21.21 23.30
N LYS A 322 -0.83 -21.06 24.32
CA LYS A 322 -1.16 -20.30 25.55
C LYS A 322 -1.21 -18.80 25.24
N ASP A 323 -2.16 -18.10 25.86
CA ASP A 323 -2.26 -16.63 25.88
C ASP A 323 -2.34 -15.90 24.52
N ILE A 324 -2.67 -16.62 23.43
CA ILE A 324 -2.99 -16.01 22.13
C ILE A 324 -4.49 -16.14 21.84
N PHE A 325 -5.07 -15.00 21.47
CA PHE A 325 -6.47 -14.84 21.09
C PHE A 325 -6.57 -14.57 19.59
N LYS A 326 -7.76 -14.81 19.05
CA LYS A 326 -8.03 -14.61 17.61
C LYS A 326 -9.35 -13.88 17.38
N LEU A 327 -9.32 -12.85 16.55
CA LEU A 327 -10.51 -12.27 15.92
C LEU A 327 -10.64 -12.80 14.49
N LYS A 328 -11.89 -12.86 14.01
CA LYS A 328 -12.23 -13.35 12.68
C LYS A 328 -12.98 -12.27 11.89
N PRO A 329 -12.28 -11.23 11.41
CA PRO A 329 -12.83 -10.37 10.37
C PRO A 329 -13.18 -11.21 9.13
N LYS A 330 -14.14 -10.76 8.33
CA LYS A 330 -14.49 -11.46 7.09
C LYS A 330 -13.27 -11.55 6.17
N GLY A 331 -12.89 -12.76 5.76
CA GLY A 331 -11.77 -12.97 4.85
C GLY A 331 -10.39 -12.94 5.50
N GLY A 332 -10.27 -13.11 6.82
CA GLY A 332 -8.96 -13.19 7.49
C GLY A 332 -8.98 -13.42 9.01
N ARG A 333 -7.84 -13.21 9.67
CA ARG A 333 -7.67 -13.37 11.13
C ARG A 333 -6.71 -12.34 11.70
N ILE A 334 -7.02 -11.89 12.91
CA ILE A 334 -6.11 -11.07 13.73
C ILE A 334 -5.70 -11.92 14.92
N TYR A 335 -4.40 -12.06 15.12
CA TYR A 335 -3.81 -12.73 16.28
C TYR A 335 -3.28 -11.67 17.24
N PHE A 336 -3.66 -11.79 18.50
CA PHE A 336 -3.28 -10.84 19.53
C PHE A 336 -3.05 -11.54 20.88
N THR A 337 -2.25 -10.93 21.73
CA THR A 337 -1.87 -11.41 23.05
C THR A 337 -1.89 -10.24 24.06
N TYR A 338 -1.59 -10.51 25.32
CA TYR A 338 -1.44 -9.46 26.32
C TYR A 338 -0.03 -8.85 26.23
N GLY A 339 0.04 -7.55 25.97
CA GLY A 339 1.27 -6.76 26.03
C GLY A 339 1.73 -6.50 27.46
N LYS A 340 3.00 -6.06 27.61
CA LYS A 340 3.63 -5.82 28.92
C LYS A 340 2.90 -4.78 29.77
N ASN A 341 2.16 -3.87 29.14
CA ASN A 341 1.44 -2.76 29.78
C ASN A 341 -0.05 -3.05 30.04
N ARG A 342 -0.47 -4.33 30.05
CA ARG A 342 -1.90 -4.74 30.13
C ARG A 342 -2.76 -4.22 28.96
N ARG A 343 -2.13 -3.88 27.83
CA ARG A 343 -2.77 -3.53 26.55
C ARG A 343 -2.81 -4.76 25.63
N TRP A 344 -3.68 -4.73 24.62
CA TRP A 344 -3.74 -5.79 23.61
C TRP A 344 -2.59 -5.64 22.63
N LEU A 345 -1.70 -6.63 22.52
CA LEU A 345 -0.63 -6.63 21.54
C LEU A 345 -1.09 -7.40 20.29
N VAL A 346 -1.22 -6.73 19.16
CA VAL A 346 -1.48 -7.37 17.87
C VAL A 346 -0.17 -7.93 17.33
N VAL A 347 -0.10 -9.26 17.29
CA VAL A 347 1.10 -10.04 16.92
C VAL A 347 1.16 -10.26 15.41
N GLY A 348 0.01 -10.38 14.76
CA GLY A 348 -0.03 -10.75 13.36
C GLY A 348 -1.41 -10.72 12.71
N ILE A 349 -1.42 -10.49 11.40
CA ILE A 349 -2.61 -10.36 10.58
C ILE A 349 -2.51 -11.30 9.37
N LEU A 350 -3.49 -12.20 9.26
CA LEU A 350 -3.58 -13.15 8.15
C LEU A 350 -4.73 -12.80 7.20
N ASN A 351 -4.42 -12.66 5.92
CA ASN A 351 -5.35 -12.32 4.85
C ASN A 351 -6.05 -13.54 4.20
N SER A 352 -5.83 -14.75 4.72
CA SER A 352 -6.31 -16.01 4.16
C SER A 352 -7.19 -16.78 5.15
N GLU A 353 -8.25 -17.41 4.62
CA GLU A 353 -9.10 -18.35 5.36
C GLU A 353 -8.74 -19.82 5.09
N ASP A 354 -7.65 -20.10 4.37
CA ASP A 354 -7.24 -21.48 4.08
C ASP A 354 -6.55 -22.15 5.26
N ASN A 355 -6.81 -23.46 5.44
CA ASN A 355 -6.24 -24.23 6.55
C ASN A 355 -4.73 -24.43 6.45
N LYS A 356 -4.18 -24.54 5.23
CA LYS A 356 -2.73 -24.67 5.00
C LYS A 356 -1.98 -23.39 5.39
N ASP A 357 -2.48 -22.24 4.98
CA ASP A 357 -1.87 -20.94 5.29
C ASP A 357 -1.91 -20.63 6.79
N LYS A 358 -2.99 -21.04 7.48
CA LYS A 358 -3.08 -20.92 8.94
C LYS A 358 -2.01 -21.74 9.65
N GLU A 359 -1.83 -23.00 9.26
CA GLU A 359 -0.82 -23.87 9.88
C GLU A 359 0.60 -23.36 9.61
N ARG A 360 0.86 -22.87 8.41
CA ARG A 360 2.14 -22.25 8.06
C ARG A 360 2.38 -21.00 8.90
N TYR A 361 1.40 -20.11 9.00
CA TYR A 361 1.49 -18.88 9.78
C TYR A 361 1.68 -19.15 11.28
N LEU A 362 1.03 -20.18 11.82
CA LEU A 362 1.23 -20.63 13.20
C LEU A 362 2.68 -21.12 13.44
N ARG A 363 3.27 -21.84 12.48
CA ARG A 363 4.64 -22.38 12.57
C ARG A 363 5.73 -21.33 12.33
N GLU A 364 5.47 -20.29 11.53
CA GLU A 364 6.49 -19.30 11.17
C GLU A 364 6.44 -18.05 12.06
N VAL A 365 5.25 -17.64 12.50
CA VAL A 365 5.03 -16.35 13.16
C VAL A 365 4.73 -16.51 14.65
N LEU A 366 3.84 -17.45 15.00
CA LEU A 366 3.34 -17.60 16.37
C LEU A 366 4.17 -18.57 17.23
N VAL A 367 5.19 -19.22 16.69
CA VAL A 367 6.07 -20.15 17.45
C VAL A 367 6.75 -19.48 18.63
N LYS A 368 7.12 -18.20 18.50
CA LYS A 368 7.72 -17.41 19.58
C LYS A 368 6.85 -17.30 20.84
N TYR A 369 5.55 -17.54 20.70
CA TYR A 369 4.55 -17.40 21.75
C TYR A 369 3.92 -18.77 22.13
N SER A 370 4.47 -19.87 21.62
CA SER A 370 3.96 -21.24 21.82
C SER A 370 4.66 -22.05 22.90
N SER A 371 5.63 -21.45 23.61
CA SER A 371 6.45 -22.08 24.66
C SER A 371 5.85 -21.92 26.05
#